data_AF-A0A6H1N9W9-F1
#
_entry.id   AF-A0A6H1N9W9-F1
#
_cell.length_a   1.000
_cell.length_b   1.000
_cell.length_c   1.000
_cell.angle_alpha   90.00
_cell.angle_beta   90.00
_cell.angle_gamma   90.00
#
_symmetry.space_group_name_H-M   'P 1'
#
loop_
_entity.id
_entity.type
_entity.pdbx_description
1 polymer ?
#
loop_
_entity_poly.entity_id
_entity_poly.type
_entity_poly.pdbx_seq_one_letter_code
_entity_poly.pdbx_strand_id
1 'polypeptide(L)'
;MTEQRQEHEPGKCFCGRCTLRARRLAATLYGFIGREPDGITTDVKAWCPWCARFHSHGDNTSKPGDVLHRFPHCPGSNSPHRPTGYLIAVTNIPYSTVRSRMRTSTADQWAAIRHGETSPAIERLRSQQLPLISDELHGAGGDDTLLRHLKNTDH
;
A
#
# COMPACT_ATOMS: atom_id res chain seq x y z
N MET A 1 -18.17 -7.72 42.75
CA MET A 1 -18.21 -6.54 41.87
C MET A 1 -17.44 -6.91 40.61
N THR A 2 -18.15 -7.18 39.52
CA THR A 2 -17.59 -7.68 38.28
C THR A 2 -17.12 -6.49 37.45
N GLU A 3 -15.79 -6.30 37.35
CA GLU A 3 -15.21 -5.31 36.45
C GLU A 3 -15.56 -5.70 34.99
N GLN A 4 -16.42 -4.90 34.37
CA GLN A 4 -16.70 -5.01 32.95
C GLN A 4 -15.43 -4.66 32.17
N ARG A 5 -14.76 -5.68 31.61
CA ARG A 5 -13.78 -5.47 30.56
C ARG A 5 -14.50 -4.89 29.35
N GLN A 6 -14.33 -3.59 29.10
CA GLN A 6 -14.68 -2.98 27.82
C GLN A 6 -13.82 -3.63 26.72
N GLU A 7 -14.43 -4.54 25.98
CA GLU A 7 -13.88 -5.06 24.74
C GLU A 7 -13.65 -3.89 23.79
N HIS A 8 -12.39 -3.52 23.61
CA HIS A 8 -11.97 -2.46 22.70
C HIS A 8 -12.15 -2.96 21.27
N GLU A 9 -13.08 -2.37 20.52
CA GLU A 9 -13.19 -2.58 19.09
C GLU A 9 -11.86 -2.18 18.40
N PRO A 10 -11.20 -3.08 17.66
CA PRO A 10 -10.01 -2.74 16.89
C PRO A 10 -10.41 -1.78 15.76
N GLY A 11 -10.01 -0.51 15.87
CA GLY A 11 -10.17 0.48 14.79
C GLY A 11 -10.53 1.91 15.19
N LYS A 12 -10.86 2.19 16.47
CA LYS A 12 -11.33 3.53 16.90
C LYS A 12 -10.36 4.29 17.81
N CYS A 13 -9.10 3.89 17.87
CA CYS A 13 -8.13 4.51 18.78
C CYS A 13 -7.10 5.35 17.99
N PHE A 14 -7.28 6.67 18.00
CA PHE A 14 -6.38 7.66 17.39
C PHE A 14 -5.26 8.13 18.34
N CYS A 15 -5.00 7.45 19.46
CA CYS A 15 -3.90 7.84 20.34
C CYS A 15 -2.53 7.36 19.79
N GLY A 16 -1.45 8.06 20.15
CA GLY A 16 -0.08 7.78 19.68
C GLY A 16 0.42 6.35 19.93
N ARG A 17 -0.21 5.60 20.85
CA ARG A 17 0.10 4.19 21.13
C ARG A 17 -0.60 3.23 20.17
N CYS A 18 -1.82 3.56 19.74
CA CYS A 18 -2.60 2.78 18.78
C CYS A 18 -2.06 2.94 17.35
N THR A 19 -1.53 4.11 16.99
CA THR A 19 -0.80 4.32 15.73
C THR A 19 0.50 3.55 15.65
N LEU A 20 1.24 3.39 16.76
CA LEU A 20 2.45 2.55 16.80
C LEU A 20 2.14 1.06 16.62
N ARG A 21 1.07 0.56 17.26
CA ARG A 21 0.65 -0.85 17.10
C ARG A 21 0.07 -1.11 15.71
N ALA A 22 -0.74 -0.20 15.17
CA ALA A 22 -1.26 -0.28 13.80
C ALA A 22 -0.12 -0.29 12.78
N ARG A 23 0.93 0.53 12.96
CA ARG A 23 2.12 0.54 12.11
C ARG A 23 2.87 -0.79 12.08
N ARG A 24 2.96 -1.51 13.20
CA ARG A 24 3.65 -2.81 13.26
C ARG A 24 2.90 -3.94 12.56
N LEU A 25 1.58 -3.84 12.45
CA LEU A 25 0.73 -4.85 11.83
C LEU A 25 0.27 -4.46 10.41
N ALA A 26 0.49 -3.21 10.03
CA ALA A 26 0.14 -2.69 8.72
C ALA A 26 1.01 -3.36 7.66
N ALA A 27 0.37 -3.99 6.68
CA ALA A 27 1.07 -4.44 5.49
C ALA A 27 1.78 -3.26 4.82
N THR A 28 2.97 -3.53 4.30
CA THR A 28 3.72 -2.56 3.50
C THR A 28 3.37 -2.75 2.03
N LEU A 29 2.89 -1.69 1.40
CA LEU A 29 2.64 -1.60 -0.04
C LEU A 29 3.75 -0.79 -0.70
N TYR A 30 3.99 -1.05 -1.99
CA TYR A 30 4.92 -0.24 -2.77
C TYR A 30 4.24 1.02 -3.29
N GLY A 31 4.90 2.15 -3.08
CA GLY A 31 4.52 3.47 -3.61
C GLY A 31 5.40 3.87 -4.78
N PHE A 32 4.80 4.55 -5.75
CA PHE A 32 5.47 5.04 -6.95
C PHE A 32 5.21 6.52 -7.09
N ILE A 33 6.26 7.31 -7.32
CA ILE A 33 6.12 8.75 -7.49
C ILE A 33 5.51 9.01 -8.87
N GLY A 34 4.32 9.62 -8.87
CA GLY A 34 3.67 10.23 -10.02
C GLY A 34 3.98 11.72 -10.07
N ARG A 35 4.02 12.26 -11.30
CA ARG A 35 3.93 13.69 -11.54
C ARG A 35 2.56 13.97 -12.12
N GLU A 36 1.86 14.93 -11.54
CA GLU A 36 0.60 15.41 -12.10
C GLU A 36 0.88 16.26 -13.36
N PRO A 37 -0.13 16.48 -14.23
CA PRO A 37 0.05 17.21 -15.49
C PRO A 37 0.57 18.65 -15.33
N ASP A 38 0.43 19.24 -14.14
CA ASP A 38 0.94 20.58 -13.83
C ASP A 38 2.48 20.63 -13.74
N GLY A 39 3.15 19.47 -13.69
CA GLY A 39 4.60 19.34 -13.59
C GLY A 39 5.19 19.78 -12.25
N ILE A 40 4.36 20.21 -11.30
CA ILE A 40 4.74 20.78 -10.00
C ILE A 40 4.32 19.84 -8.87
N THR A 41 3.11 19.31 -8.94
CA THR A 41 2.55 18.44 -7.92
C THR A 41 3.05 17.02 -8.15
N THR A 42 3.69 16.46 -7.12
CA THR A 42 3.99 15.03 -7.07
C THR A 42 2.99 14.33 -6.18
N ASP A 43 2.75 13.08 -6.50
CA ASP A 43 1.88 12.28 -5.67
C ASP A 43 2.44 10.86 -5.58
N VAL A 44 2.08 10.16 -4.50
CA VAL A 44 2.50 8.78 -4.31
C VAL A 44 1.32 7.89 -4.68
N LYS A 45 1.49 7.12 -5.77
CA LYS A 45 0.53 6.10 -6.19
C LYS A 45 0.93 4.78 -5.55
N ALA A 46 0.15 4.28 -4.59
CA ALA A 46 0.39 2.99 -3.95
C ALA A 46 -0.42 1.89 -4.63
N TRP A 47 0.22 0.78 -5.02
CA TRP A 47 -0.51 -0.39 -5.54
C TRP A 47 -1.17 -1.15 -4.38
N CYS A 48 -2.49 -1.22 -4.38
CA CYS A 48 -3.24 -2.04 -3.45
C CYS A 48 -3.66 -3.34 -4.14
N PRO A 49 -3.08 -4.50 -3.78
CA PRO A 49 -3.42 -5.76 -4.41
C PRO A 49 -4.88 -6.15 -4.13
N TRP A 50 -5.45 -5.75 -2.99
CA TRP A 50 -6.82 -6.15 -2.62
C TRP A 50 -7.87 -5.42 -3.43
N CYS A 51 -7.63 -4.12 -3.59
CA CYS A 51 -8.45 -3.24 -4.42
C CYS A 51 -8.13 -3.45 -5.93
N ALA A 52 -7.01 -4.12 -6.26
CA ALA A 52 -6.44 -4.27 -7.61
C ALA A 52 -6.32 -2.93 -8.36
N ARG A 53 -5.94 -1.88 -7.63
CA ARG A 53 -5.90 -0.48 -8.09
C ARG A 53 -4.77 0.30 -7.43
N PHE A 54 -4.36 1.39 -8.08
CA PHE A 54 -3.51 2.41 -7.47
C PHE A 54 -4.36 3.37 -6.63
N HIS A 55 -3.89 3.66 -5.43
CA HIS A 55 -4.42 4.72 -4.58
C HIS A 55 -3.48 5.92 -4.64
N SER A 56 -4.03 7.09 -4.98
CA SER A 56 -3.28 8.36 -5.01
C SER A 56 -3.20 8.95 -3.61
N HIS A 57 -2.00 9.42 -3.23
CA HIS A 57 -1.77 10.19 -2.01
C HIS A 57 -1.09 11.49 -2.42
N GLY A 58 -1.80 12.62 -2.26
CA GLY A 58 -1.22 13.94 -2.51
C GLY A 58 -0.08 14.18 -1.53
N ASP A 59 1.15 14.20 -2.04
CA ASP A 59 2.35 14.36 -1.24
C ASP A 59 3.50 14.88 -2.12
N ASN A 60 3.85 16.15 -1.93
CA ASN A 60 4.89 16.84 -2.67
C ASN A 60 6.29 16.68 -2.06
N THR A 61 6.42 16.02 -0.91
CA THR A 61 7.69 15.95 -0.17
C THR A 61 8.29 14.55 -0.11
N SER A 62 7.48 13.53 -0.41
CA SER A 62 7.92 12.13 -0.47
C SER A 62 9.05 11.89 -1.46
N LYS A 63 10.02 11.08 -1.04
CA LYS A 63 11.19 10.70 -1.83
C LYS A 63 11.37 9.18 -1.84
N PRO A 64 12.08 8.63 -2.84
CA PRO A 64 12.47 7.22 -2.81
C PRO A 64 13.19 6.85 -1.50
N GLY A 65 12.79 5.74 -0.90
CA GLY A 65 13.29 5.28 0.40
C GLY A 65 12.40 5.66 1.60
N ASP A 66 11.48 6.61 1.43
CA ASP A 66 10.55 6.98 2.50
C ASP A 66 9.56 5.85 2.80
N VAL A 67 9.19 5.72 4.09
CA VAL A 67 8.12 4.82 4.55
C VAL A 67 7.02 5.66 5.19
N LEU A 68 5.87 5.74 4.52
CA LEU A 68 4.75 6.58 4.92
C LEU A 68 3.63 5.72 5.50
N HIS A 69 3.15 6.03 6.70
CA HIS A 69 1.94 5.40 7.22
C HIS A 69 0.70 6.13 6.76
N ARG A 70 -0.27 5.39 6.21
CA ARG A 70 -1.55 5.92 5.74
C ARG A 70 -2.70 5.09 6.32
N PHE A 71 -3.57 5.74 7.11
CA PHE A 71 -4.68 5.13 7.83
C PHE A 71 -6.03 5.60 7.26
N PRO A 72 -7.05 4.75 7.33
CA PRO A 72 -7.31 3.67 6.38
C PRO A 72 -7.83 4.18 5.02
N HIS A 73 -7.38 3.58 3.91
CA HIS A 73 -7.73 4.05 2.56
C HIS A 73 -8.11 2.97 1.53
N CYS A 74 -8.23 1.66 1.86
CA CYS A 74 -8.78 0.68 0.88
C CYS A 74 -10.31 0.58 1.08
N PRO A 75 -11.12 0.95 0.06
CA PRO A 75 -12.58 0.89 0.13
C PRO A 75 -13.16 -0.52 0.03
N GLY A 76 -12.35 -1.55 -0.24
CA GLY A 76 -12.81 -2.94 -0.29
C GLY A 76 -13.33 -3.37 1.07
N SER A 77 -14.57 -3.85 1.14
CA SER A 77 -15.27 -4.10 2.41
C SER A 77 -14.51 -5.09 3.31
N ASN A 78 -13.90 -6.09 2.68
CA ASN A 78 -13.12 -7.17 3.29
C ASN A 78 -11.60 -6.93 3.23
N SER A 79 -11.15 -5.69 3.00
CA SER A 79 -9.72 -5.40 2.98
C SER A 79 -9.11 -5.49 4.39
N PRO A 80 -7.99 -6.23 4.58
CA PRO A 80 -7.25 -6.26 5.83
C PRO A 80 -6.66 -4.89 6.15
N HIS A 81 -6.51 -4.02 5.15
CA HIS A 81 -6.05 -2.64 5.33
C HIS A 81 -7.17 -1.68 5.75
N ARG A 82 -8.44 -2.09 5.70
CA ARG A 82 -9.57 -1.25 6.11
C ARG A 82 -9.53 -0.91 7.61
N PRO A 83 -9.26 -1.84 8.54
CA PRO A 83 -9.16 -1.51 9.97
C PRO A 83 -7.80 -0.91 10.39
N THR A 84 -6.70 -1.30 9.73
CA THR A 84 -5.33 -0.96 10.20
C THR A 84 -4.59 0.05 9.33
N GLY A 85 -5.08 0.34 8.12
CA GLY A 85 -4.31 1.04 7.11
C GLY A 85 -3.19 0.20 6.52
N TYR A 86 -2.23 0.88 5.89
CA TYR A 86 -1.02 0.31 5.30
C TYR A 86 0.16 1.28 5.40
N LEU A 87 1.37 0.73 5.34
CA LEU A 87 2.59 1.49 5.07
C LEU A 87 2.81 1.58 3.56
N ILE A 88 3.43 2.66 3.10
CA ILE A 88 3.86 2.85 1.72
C ILE A 88 5.38 2.98 1.72
N ALA A 89 6.08 2.00 1.17
CA ALA A 89 7.49 2.09 0.87
C ALA A 89 7.65 2.75 -0.50
N VAL A 90 8.14 3.99 -0.52
CA VAL A 90 8.30 4.77 -1.75
C VAL A 90 9.50 4.26 -2.53
N THR A 91 9.25 3.80 -3.75
CA THR A 91 10.27 3.26 -4.63
C THR A 91 10.90 4.36 -5.49
N ASN A 92 12.05 4.08 -6.09
CA ASN A 92 12.66 4.92 -7.11
C ASN A 92 12.04 4.72 -8.51
N ILE A 93 11.09 3.80 -8.65
CA ILE A 93 10.47 3.46 -9.93
C ILE A 93 9.37 4.49 -10.25
N PRO A 94 9.41 5.17 -11.42
CA PRO A 94 8.37 6.11 -11.79
C PRO A 94 6.99 5.43 -11.93
N TYR A 95 5.93 6.10 -11.47
CA TYR A 95 4.57 5.59 -11.59
C TYR A 95 4.19 5.23 -13.04
N SER A 96 4.59 6.04 -14.01
CA SER A 96 4.35 5.78 -15.44
C SER A 96 4.87 4.41 -15.90
N THR A 97 6.04 4.00 -15.40
CA THR A 97 6.65 2.70 -15.71
C THR A 97 5.77 1.56 -15.23
N VAL A 98 5.35 1.61 -13.97
CA VAL A 98 4.53 0.54 -13.37
C VAL A 98 3.11 0.54 -13.92
N ARG A 99 2.52 1.73 -14.13
CA ARG A 99 1.15 1.87 -14.63
C ARG A 99 0.97 1.23 -16.01
N SER A 100 1.99 1.32 -16.87
CA SER A 100 1.97 0.68 -18.20
C SER A 100 1.94 -0.85 -18.15
N ARG A 101 2.38 -1.46 -17.05
CA ARG A 101 2.53 -2.91 -16.88
C ARG A 101 1.43 -3.54 -16.03
N MET A 102 0.80 -2.76 -15.16
CA MET A 102 -0.21 -3.25 -14.22
C MET A 102 -1.63 -3.03 -14.75
N ARG A 103 -2.40 -4.12 -14.81
CA ARG A 103 -3.83 -4.05 -15.07
C ARG A 103 -4.58 -3.68 -13.81
N THR A 104 -5.57 -2.80 -13.93
CA THR A 104 -6.45 -2.42 -12.81
C THR A 104 -7.82 -3.02 -12.97
N SER A 105 -8.54 -3.21 -11.87
CA SER A 105 -9.94 -3.63 -11.91
C SER A 105 -10.79 -2.68 -12.77
N THR A 106 -11.73 -3.26 -13.52
CA THR A 106 -12.78 -2.52 -14.23
C THR A 106 -13.80 -1.93 -13.26
N ALA A 107 -14.73 -1.11 -13.75
CA ALA A 107 -15.79 -0.55 -12.91
C ALA A 107 -16.65 -1.63 -12.23
N ASP A 108 -17.04 -2.68 -12.96
CA ASP A 108 -17.86 -3.78 -12.43
C ASP A 108 -17.08 -4.62 -11.43
N GLN A 109 -15.82 -4.96 -11.75
CA GLN A 109 -14.94 -5.67 -10.81
C GLN A 109 -14.71 -4.85 -9.53
N TRP A 110 -14.59 -3.54 -9.67
CA TRP A 110 -14.47 -2.63 -8.53
C TRP A 110 -15.75 -2.59 -7.67
N ALA A 111 -16.93 -2.59 -8.29
CA ALA A 111 -18.19 -2.70 -7.57
C ALA A 111 -18.27 -4.01 -6.77
N ALA A 112 -17.97 -5.15 -7.41
CA ALA A 112 -17.91 -6.46 -6.76
C ALA A 112 -16.94 -6.47 -5.57
N ILE A 113 -15.71 -5.94 -5.73
CA ILE A 113 -14.71 -5.83 -4.65
C ILE A 113 -15.24 -5.01 -3.46
N ARG A 114 -15.98 -3.91 -3.71
CA ARG A 114 -16.57 -3.10 -2.63
C ARG A 114 -17.67 -3.84 -1.87
N HIS A 115 -18.38 -4.74 -2.53
CA HIS A 115 -19.36 -5.62 -1.89
C HIS A 115 -18.71 -6.85 -1.23
N GLY A 116 -17.38 -7.00 -1.33
CA GLY A 116 -16.64 -8.09 -0.70
C GLY A 116 -16.61 -9.36 -1.54
N GLU A 117 -17.06 -9.28 -2.78
CA GLU A 117 -17.09 -10.39 -3.72
C GLU A 117 -15.71 -10.65 -4.32
N THR A 118 -15.49 -11.89 -4.73
CA THR A 118 -14.29 -12.29 -5.47
C THR A 118 -14.64 -13.20 -6.65
N SER A 119 -13.75 -13.24 -7.63
CA SER A 119 -13.82 -14.12 -8.80
C SER A 119 -12.41 -14.50 -9.25
N PRO A 120 -12.24 -15.56 -10.06
CA PRO A 120 -10.94 -15.91 -10.60
C PRO A 120 -10.27 -14.77 -11.39
N ALA A 121 -11.06 -13.89 -12.02
CA ALA A 121 -10.54 -12.73 -12.72
C ALA A 121 -10.01 -11.66 -11.75
N ILE A 122 -10.71 -11.42 -10.64
CA ILE A 122 -10.25 -10.51 -9.58
C ILE A 122 -8.98 -11.06 -8.96
N GLU A 123 -8.93 -12.35 -8.60
CA GLU A 123 -7.73 -12.96 -8.00
C GLU A 123 -6.52 -12.89 -8.92
N ARG A 124 -6.69 -13.09 -10.23
CA ARG A 124 -5.61 -12.86 -11.20
C ARG A 124 -5.07 -11.42 -11.15
N LEU A 125 -5.94 -10.42 -11.04
CA LEU A 125 -5.50 -9.03 -10.88
C LEU A 125 -4.75 -8.80 -9.56
N ARG A 126 -5.18 -9.43 -8.46
CA ARG A 126 -4.51 -9.33 -7.15
C ARG A 126 -3.11 -9.97 -7.17
N SER A 127 -2.96 -11.07 -7.92
CA SER A 127 -1.73 -11.85 -8.03
C SER A 127 -0.66 -11.28 -8.97
N GLN A 128 -0.91 -10.13 -9.60
CA GLN A 128 0.07 -9.49 -10.49
C GLN A 128 1.36 -9.17 -9.73
N GLN A 129 2.49 -9.62 -10.27
CA GLN A 129 3.79 -9.24 -9.75
C GLN A 129 4.09 -7.80 -10.11
N LEU A 130 4.49 -7.02 -9.11
CA LEU A 130 4.98 -5.67 -9.36
C LEU A 130 6.33 -5.77 -10.07
N PRO A 131 6.60 -4.92 -11.08
CA PRO A 131 7.87 -4.85 -11.77
C PRO A 131 8.89 -4.11 -10.89
N LEU A 132 9.20 -4.68 -9.72
CA LEU A 132 10.23 -4.20 -8.81
C LEU A 132 11.53 -4.76 -9.36
N ILE A 133 12.39 -3.88 -9.86
CA ILE A 133 13.62 -4.18 -10.61
C ILE A 133 14.38 -5.34 -9.96
N SER A 134 14.30 -6.56 -10.52
CA SER A 134 15.20 -7.67 -10.20
C SER A 134 16.31 -7.84 -11.24
N ASP A 135 16.24 -7.15 -12.39
CA ASP A 135 17.07 -7.53 -13.54
C ASP A 135 18.14 -6.49 -13.96
N GLU A 136 18.19 -5.28 -13.36
CA GLU A 136 19.18 -4.23 -13.76
C GLU A 136 20.07 -3.73 -12.61
N LEU A 137 20.03 -4.33 -11.42
CA LEU A 137 20.85 -3.92 -10.27
C LEU A 137 22.24 -4.56 -10.19
N HIS A 138 22.67 -5.33 -11.20
CA HIS A 138 24.07 -5.80 -11.28
C HIS A 138 25.04 -4.76 -11.88
N GLY A 139 24.56 -3.57 -12.28
CA GLY A 139 25.38 -2.59 -13.02
C GLY A 139 25.75 -1.31 -12.28
N ALA A 140 25.05 -0.92 -11.20
CA ALA A 140 25.30 0.39 -10.58
C ALA A 140 24.99 0.40 -9.09
N GLY A 141 26.01 0.12 -8.27
CA GLY A 141 26.25 0.58 -6.88
C GLY A 141 25.08 1.03 -6.00
N GLY A 142 23.94 0.33 -6.02
CA GLY A 142 22.73 0.70 -5.29
C GLY A 142 22.66 -0.01 -3.95
N ASP A 143 22.74 0.77 -2.88
CA ASP A 143 22.72 0.34 -1.49
C ASP A 143 21.53 -0.59 -1.16
N ASP A 144 21.88 -1.76 -0.61
CA ASP A 144 21.08 -2.96 -0.35
C ASP A 144 20.11 -2.80 0.86
N THR A 145 19.76 -1.55 1.18
CA THR A 145 19.13 -1.18 2.46
C THR A 145 17.62 -1.43 2.46
N LEU A 146 16.96 -1.38 1.29
CA LEU A 146 15.50 -1.55 1.16
C LEU A 146 15.05 -3.02 1.33
N LEU A 147 15.86 -3.98 0.86
CA LEU A 147 15.61 -5.41 1.05
C LEU A 147 15.93 -5.88 2.48
N ARG A 148 16.85 -5.22 3.19
CA ARG A 148 17.20 -5.55 4.59
C ARG A 148 16.13 -5.10 5.58
N HIS A 149 15.43 -4.00 5.33
CA HIS A 149 14.37 -3.54 6.22
C HIS A 149 13.09 -4.42 6.18
N LEU A 150 12.84 -5.12 5.07
CA LEU A 150 11.70 -6.03 4.94
C LEU A 150 11.95 -7.43 5.54
N LYS A 151 13.22 -7.80 5.78
CA LYS A 151 13.59 -9.11 6.32
C LYS A 151 13.74 -9.16 7.85
N ASN A 152 13.73 -8.01 8.52
CA ASN A 152 14.00 -7.90 9.96
C ASN A 152 12.75 -7.73 10.85
N THR A 153 11.54 -7.93 10.31
CA THR A 153 10.30 -7.80 11.09
C THR A 153 9.66 -9.12 11.54
N ASP A 154 10.36 -10.26 11.37
CA ASP A 154 9.86 -11.60 11.75
C ASP A 154 10.64 -12.26 12.92
N HIS A 155 11.02 -11.52 13.96
CA HIS A 155 11.51 -12.09 15.22
C HIS A 155 10.71 -11.57 16.42
#